data_AF-A0A917I7X1-F1
#
_entry.id   AF-A0A917I7X1-F1
#
_cell.length_a   1.000
_cell.length_b   1.000
_cell.length_c   1.000
_cell.angle_alpha   90.00
_cell.angle_beta   90.00
_cell.angle_gamma   90.00
#
_symmetry.space_group_name_H-M   'P 1'
#
loop_
_entity.id
_entity.type
_entity.pdbx_description
1 polymer ?
#
loop_
_entity_poly.entity_id
_entity_poly.type
_entity_poly.pdbx_seq_one_letter_code
_entity_poly.pdbx_strand_id
1 'polypeptide(L)'
;MNGILRAPAFWITAAIAVMVLGDGVIQRFDGEAKRRAAGLTETTGPENVAVTLTVAPEQFHMSRLQQWGTMTGAEGRTVRLRNVSPANIDALASRSWVAGIQRLDR
;
A
#
# COMPACT_ATOMS: atom_id res chain seq x y z
N MET A 1 -33.53 36.03 12.63
CA MET A 1 -33.51 34.72 13.32
C MET A 1 -32.77 33.74 12.41
N ASN A 2 -31.60 33.27 12.84
CA ASN A 2 -30.61 32.59 12.00
C ASN A 2 -31.09 31.20 11.56
N GLY A 3 -31.26 31.00 10.25
CA GLY A 3 -31.48 29.69 9.64
C GLY A 3 -30.15 28.95 9.49
N ILE A 4 -29.75 28.22 10.54
CA ILE A 4 -28.58 27.33 10.48
C ILE A 4 -28.93 26.17 9.53
N LEU A 5 -28.20 26.08 8.41
CA LEU A 5 -28.23 24.97 7.45
C LEU A 5 -28.08 23.63 8.17
N ARG A 6 -29.18 22.93 8.42
CA ARG A 6 -29.17 21.52 8.78
C ARG A 6 -29.04 20.74 7.47
N ALA A 7 -27.81 20.49 7.02
CA ALA A 7 -27.61 19.41 6.06
C ALA A 7 -28.21 18.15 6.71
N PRO A 8 -29.20 17.47 6.10
CA PRO A 8 -29.76 16.27 6.72
C PRO A 8 -28.62 15.26 6.84
N ALA A 9 -28.43 14.71 8.04
CA ALA A 9 -27.27 13.87 8.40
C ALA A 9 -26.95 12.76 7.38
N PHE A 10 -27.95 12.33 6.61
CA PHE A 10 -27.82 11.43 5.47
C PHE A 10 -26.78 11.86 4.43
N TRP A 11 -26.75 13.14 4.00
CA TRP A 11 -25.79 13.58 2.97
C TRP A 11 -24.35 13.56 3.48
N ILE A 12 -24.13 13.81 4.77
CA ILE A 12 -22.81 13.72 5.39
C ILE A 12 -22.36 12.25 5.44
N THR A 13 -23.23 11.34 5.90
CA THR A 13 -22.94 9.90 5.92
C THR A 13 -22.67 9.36 4.52
N ALA A 14 -23.48 9.75 3.53
CA ALA A 14 -23.28 9.35 2.15
C ALA A 14 -21.95 9.86 1.58
N ALA A 15 -21.59 11.12 1.84
CA ALA A 15 -20.31 11.68 1.40
C ALA A 15 -19.11 10.95 2.03
N ILE A 16 -19.16 10.63 3.32
CA ILE A 16 -18.12 9.86 4.00
C ILE A 16 -18.03 8.45 3.42
N ALA A 17 -19.17 7.78 3.19
CA ALA A 17 -19.19 6.45 2.60
C ALA A 17 -18.59 6.44 1.18
N VAL A 18 -18.94 7.42 0.34
CA VAL A 18 -18.35 7.58 -1.00
C VAL A 18 -16.85 7.81 -0.91
N MET A 19 -16.37 8.63 0.03
CA MET A 19 -14.94 8.90 0.21
C MET A 19 -14.17 7.64 0.64
N VAL A 20 -14.68 6.87 1.60
CA VAL A 20 -14.05 5.63 2.08
C VAL A 20 -14.04 4.56 0.99
N LEU A 21 -15.14 4.40 0.25
CA LEU A 21 -15.22 3.44 -0.85
C LEU A 21 -14.32 3.85 -2.02
N GLY A 22 -14.28 5.14 -2.35
CA GLY A 22 -13.44 5.70 -3.41
C GLY A 22 -11.94 5.51 -3.13
N ASP A 23 -11.50 5.78 -1.89
CA ASP A 23 -10.11 5.55 -1.47
C ASP A 23 -9.69 4.08 -1.60
N GLY A 24 -10.56 3.16 -1.18
CA GLY A 24 -10.32 1.72 -1.33
C GLY A 24 -10.26 1.26 -2.80
N VAL A 25 -10.96 1.95 -3.72
CA VAL A 25 -10.87 1.67 -5.16
C VAL A 25 -9.54 2.18 -5.72
N ILE A 26 -9.13 3.40 -5.39
CA ILE A 26 -7.87 4.00 -5.84
C ILE A 26 -6.68 3.14 -5.41
N GLN A 27 -6.64 2.70 -4.16
CA GLN A 27 -5.55 1.87 -3.63
C GLN A 27 -5.44 0.50 -4.31
N ARG A 28 -6.55 -0.10 -4.74
CA ARG A 28 -6.55 -1.37 -5.50
C ARG A 28 -5.94 -1.18 -6.88
N PHE A 29 -6.36 -0.15 -7.61
CA PHE A 29 -5.83 0.15 -8.95
C PHE A 29 -4.34 0.45 -8.91
N ASP A 30 -3.90 1.28 -7.95
CA ASP A 30 -2.49 1.62 -7.75
C ASP A 30 -1.66 0.38 -7.35
N GLY A 31 -2.20 -0.46 -6.46
CA GLY A 31 -1.57 -1.72 -6.07
C GLY A 31 -1.39 -2.70 -7.25
N GLU A 32 -2.42 -2.88 -8.07
CA GLU A 32 -2.34 -3.73 -9.27
C GLU A 32 -1.31 -3.20 -10.28
N ALA A 33 -1.27 -1.88 -10.49
CA ALA A 33 -0.29 -1.24 -11.36
C ALA A 33 1.15 -1.48 -10.87
N LYS A 34 1.41 -1.30 -9.57
CA LYS A 34 2.71 -1.57 -8.95
C LYS A 34 3.13 -3.04 -9.11
N ARG A 35 2.21 -3.98 -8.87
CA ARG A 35 2.48 -5.42 -9.04
C ARG A 35 2.76 -5.79 -10.49
N ARG A 36 2.00 -5.24 -11.44
CA ARG A 36 2.19 -5.44 -12.88
C ARG A 36 3.56 -4.92 -13.33
N ALA A 37 3.93 -3.71 -12.92
CA ALA A 37 5.24 -3.13 -13.22
C ALA A 37 6.41 -4.00 -12.69
N ALA A 38 6.18 -4.71 -11.58
CA ALA A 38 7.15 -5.61 -10.98
C ALA A 38 7.11 -7.06 -11.53
N GLY A 39 6.17 -7.39 -12.42
CA GLY A 39 5.94 -8.78 -12.87
C GLY A 39 5.45 -9.73 -11.77
N LEU A 40 4.77 -9.20 -10.74
CA LEU A 40 4.31 -9.93 -9.54
C LEU A 40 2.81 -10.26 -9.55
N THR A 41 2.14 -10.14 -10.72
CA THR A 41 0.71 -10.43 -10.84
C THR A 41 0.38 -11.92 -10.72
N GLU A 42 1.25 -12.78 -11.26
CA GLU A 42 1.03 -14.24 -11.35
C GLU A 42 1.92 -15.05 -10.39
N THR A 43 2.51 -14.43 -9.38
CA THR A 43 3.35 -15.16 -8.44
C THR A 43 2.54 -16.14 -7.58
N THR A 44 2.99 -17.38 -7.52
CA THR A 44 2.37 -18.46 -6.74
C THR A 44 3.14 -18.79 -5.46
N GLY A 45 4.34 -18.22 -5.29
CA GLY A 45 5.23 -18.51 -4.16
C GLY A 45 5.83 -17.25 -3.52
N PRO A 46 6.60 -17.42 -2.44
CA PRO A 46 7.30 -16.30 -1.82
C PRO A 46 8.33 -15.67 -2.78
N GLU A 47 8.41 -14.34 -2.76
CA GLU A 47 9.28 -13.55 -3.63
C GLU A 47 10.24 -12.69 -2.80
N ASN A 48 11.39 -12.38 -3.38
CA ASN A 48 12.29 -11.35 -2.87
C ASN A 48 11.98 -10.03 -3.58
N VAL A 49 11.83 -8.94 -2.84
CA VAL A 49 11.42 -7.65 -3.40
C VAL A 49 12.19 -6.49 -2.80
N ALA A 50 12.39 -5.45 -3.60
CA ALA A 50 12.76 -4.12 -3.14
C ALA A 50 11.51 -3.23 -3.12
N VAL A 51 11.23 -2.64 -1.97
CA VAL A 51 10.09 -1.75 -1.74
C VAL A 51 10.61 -0.34 -1.62
N THR A 52 10.20 0.54 -2.54
CA THR A 52 10.55 1.96 -2.48
C THR A 52 9.41 2.73 -1.83
N LEU A 53 9.74 3.52 -0.81
CA LEU A 53 8.80 4.34 -0.06
C LEU A 53 8.69 5.74 -0.67
N THR A 54 7.51 6.36 -0.53
CA THR A 54 7.32 7.75 -0.96
C THR A 54 8.13 8.72 -0.09
N VAL A 55 8.29 8.40 1.19
CA VAL A 55 8.98 9.19 2.21
C VAL A 55 10.18 8.44 2.81
N ALA A 56 10.97 9.14 3.63
CA ALA A 56 12.03 8.50 4.41
C ALA A 56 11.42 7.45 5.35
N PRO A 57 12.04 6.26 5.47
CA PRO A 57 11.51 5.19 6.31
C PRO A 57 11.58 5.54 7.81
N GLU A 58 10.43 5.61 8.44
CA GLU A 58 10.30 5.71 9.90
C GLU A 58 10.08 4.34 10.57
N GLN A 59 10.19 4.28 11.91
CA GLN A 59 10.03 3.03 12.69
C GLN A 59 8.72 2.30 12.39
N PHE A 60 7.63 3.05 12.20
CA PHE A 60 6.33 2.50 11.80
C PHE A 60 6.43 1.68 10.50
N HIS A 61 7.06 2.25 9.47
CA HIS A 61 7.24 1.60 8.18
C HIS A 61 8.11 0.35 8.33
N MET A 62 9.22 0.45 9.07
CA MET A 62 10.11 -0.69 9.29
C MET A 62 9.40 -1.85 9.99
N SER A 63 8.65 -1.56 11.06
CA SER A 63 7.89 -2.56 11.80
C SER A 63 6.82 -3.24 10.94
N ARG A 64 6.12 -2.46 10.09
CA ARG A 64 5.13 -3.02 9.15
C ARG A 64 5.79 -3.89 8.08
N LEU A 65 6.87 -3.43 7.47
CA LEU A 65 7.58 -4.18 6.43
C LEU A 65 8.14 -5.51 6.97
N GLN A 66 8.65 -5.52 8.22
CA GLN A 66 9.13 -6.74 8.88
C GLN A 66 8.05 -7.79 9.17
N GLN A 67 6.77 -7.39 9.26
CA GLN A 67 5.66 -8.34 9.39
C GLN A 67 5.36 -9.09 8.09
N TRP A 68 5.83 -8.56 6.95
CA TRP A 68 5.49 -9.07 5.62
C TRP A 68 6.62 -9.86 4.96
N GLY A 69 7.84 -9.74 5.46
CA GLY A 69 9.00 -10.52 5.03
C GLY A 69 10.23 -10.23 5.88
N THR A 70 11.34 -10.91 5.56
CA THR A 70 12.62 -10.69 6.25
C THR A 70 13.34 -9.50 5.65
N MET A 71 13.58 -8.46 6.44
CA MET A 71 14.35 -7.30 6.01
C MET A 71 15.84 -7.63 5.93
N THR A 72 16.44 -7.41 4.76
CA THR A 72 17.88 -7.66 4.53
C THR A 72 18.72 -6.40 4.43
N GLY A 73 18.07 -5.24 4.29
CA GLY A 73 18.74 -3.95 4.30
C GLY A 73 17.80 -2.82 3.87
N ALA A 74 18.23 -1.59 4.16
CA ALA A 74 17.57 -0.38 3.70
C ALA A 74 18.63 0.58 3.15
N GLU A 75 18.29 1.20 2.02
CA GLU A 75 19.16 2.14 1.31
C GLU A 75 18.32 3.33 0.86
N GLY A 76 18.54 4.50 1.47
CA GLY A 76 17.70 5.67 1.28
C GLY A 76 16.23 5.38 1.62
N ARG A 77 15.36 5.40 0.59
CA ARG A 77 13.92 5.12 0.72
C ARG A 77 13.54 3.69 0.31
N THR A 78 14.51 2.85 -0.02
CA THR A 78 14.27 1.51 -0.53
C THR A 78 14.65 0.47 0.51
N VAL A 79 13.73 -0.45 0.77
CA VAL A 79 13.91 -1.55 1.72
C VAL A 79 13.89 -2.86 0.96
N ARG A 80 14.88 -3.72 1.20
CA ARG A 80 14.94 -5.06 0.62
C ARG A 80 14.30 -6.05 1.58
N LEU A 81 13.33 -6.81 1.08
CA LEU A 81 12.60 -7.85 1.79
C LEU A 81 12.79 -9.20 1.10
N ARG A 82 12.90 -10.26 1.90
CA ARG A 82 12.94 -11.65 1.43
C ARG A 82 11.73 -12.44 1.90
N ASN A 83 11.41 -13.50 1.15
CA ASN A 83 10.36 -14.46 1.45
C ASN A 83 8.97 -13.79 1.66
N VAL A 84 8.65 -12.81 0.82
CA VAL A 84 7.36 -12.09 0.89
C VAL A 84 6.31 -12.94 0.18
N SER A 85 5.26 -13.36 0.90
CA SER A 85 4.17 -14.15 0.34
C SER A 85 3.37 -13.36 -0.72
N PRO A 86 2.67 -14.03 -1.65
CA PRO A 86 1.82 -13.34 -2.63
C PRO A 86 0.77 -12.40 -1.98
N ALA A 87 0.18 -12.82 -0.87
CA ALA A 87 -0.76 -11.99 -0.10
C ALA A 87 -0.09 -10.75 0.51
N ASN A 88 1.14 -10.90 0.99
CA ASN A 88 1.91 -9.78 1.54
C ASN A 88 2.38 -8.81 0.44
N ILE A 89 2.67 -9.29 -0.78
CA ILE A 89 2.94 -8.44 -1.94
C ILE A 89 1.73 -7.56 -2.26
N ASP A 90 0.53 -8.12 -2.21
CA ASP A 90 -0.71 -7.37 -2.42
C ASP A 90 -0.95 -6.33 -1.32
N ALA A 91 -0.73 -6.73 -0.06
CA ALA A 91 -0.82 -5.85 1.09
C ALA A 91 0.23 -4.72 1.08
N LEU A 92 1.41 -4.95 0.48
CA LEU A 92 2.45 -3.94 0.27
C LEU A 92 2.03 -2.96 -0.83
N ALA A 93 1.61 -3.47 -1.98
CA ALA A 93 1.32 -2.67 -3.16
C ALA A 93 0.16 -1.69 -2.93
N SER A 94 -0.82 -2.09 -2.13
CA SER A 94 -1.98 -1.27 -1.75
C SER A 94 -1.68 -0.13 -0.77
N ARG A 95 -0.48 -0.05 -0.19
CA ARG A 95 -0.13 1.03 0.74
C ARG A 95 0.20 2.32 0.00
N SER A 96 -0.43 3.41 0.41
CA SER A 96 -0.21 4.76 -0.12
C SER A 96 1.23 5.27 0.09
N TRP A 97 1.91 4.80 1.14
CA TRP A 97 3.31 5.14 1.43
C TRP A 97 4.34 4.26 0.69
N VAL A 98 3.89 3.24 -0.05
CA VAL A 98 4.73 2.48 -0.99
C VAL A 98 4.66 3.16 -2.35
N ALA A 99 5.79 3.69 -2.83
CA ALA A 99 5.90 4.29 -4.15
C ALA A 99 5.99 3.21 -5.25
N GLY A 100 6.64 2.09 -4.96
CA GLY A 100 6.82 1.02 -5.93
C GLY A 100 7.42 -0.24 -5.34
N ILE A 101 7.27 -1.34 -6.08
CA ILE A 101 7.84 -2.65 -5.76
C ILE A 101 8.64 -3.09 -6.97
N GLN A 102 9.79 -3.71 -6.73
CA GLN A 102 10.61 -4.36 -7.74
C GLN A 102 10.88 -5.78 -7.28
N ARG A 103 10.72 -6.77 -8.19
CA ARG A 103 11.19 -8.13 -7.94
C ARG A 103 12.72 -8.11 -7.92
N LEU A 104 13.30 -8.80 -6.94
CA LEU A 104 14.72 -9.06 -6.87
C LEU A 104 15.01 -10.44 -7.45
N ASP A 105 16.15 -10.56 -8.13
CA ASP A 105 16.73 -11.85 -8.48
C ASP A 105 17.06 -12.68 -7.23
N ARG A 106 17.08 -14.00 -7.41
CA ARG A 106 17.16 -14.99 -6.33
C ARG A 106 18.48 -14.92 -5.58
#